data_AF-W7Q6D9-F1
#
_entry.id   AF-W7Q6D9-F1
#
_cell.length_a   1.000
_cell.length_b   1.000
_cell.length_c   1.000
_cell.angle_alpha   90.00
_cell.angle_beta   90.00
_cell.angle_gamma   90.00
#
_symmetry.space_group_name_H-M   'P 1'
#
loop_
_entity.id
_entity.type
_entity.pdbx_description
1 polymer ?
#
loop_
_entity_poly.entity_id
_entity_poly.type
_entity_poly.pdbx_seq_one_letter_code
_entity_poly.pdbx_strand_id
1 'polypeptide(L)'
;MPRLELNPNFTAPDAFYAALTAAHRERSEAESERINARLILLLANHIGDQQVLEEALEIATQASEPQSSEPQSTEPQARQQ
;
A
#
# COMPACT_ATOMS: atom_id res chain seq x y z
N MET A 1 -12.49 18.05 10.55
CA MET A 1 -11.37 17.40 11.26
C MET A 1 -11.18 16.05 10.59
N PRO A 2 -9.97 15.71 10.11
CA PRO A 2 -9.71 14.39 9.53
C PRO A 2 -9.99 13.34 10.61
N ARG A 3 -10.73 12.30 10.24
CA ARG A 3 -11.02 11.17 11.14
C ARG A 3 -10.15 9.96 10.84
N LEU A 4 -9.60 9.91 9.63
CA LEU A 4 -8.61 8.93 9.25
C LEU A 4 -7.23 9.31 9.81
N GLU A 5 -6.61 8.38 10.54
CA GLU A 5 -5.21 8.49 10.97
C GLU A 5 -4.28 8.16 9.80
N LEU A 6 -3.60 9.18 9.26
CA LEU A 6 -2.63 9.04 8.17
C LEU A 6 -1.19 8.81 8.66
N ASN A 7 -0.96 8.93 9.96
CA ASN A 7 0.35 8.71 10.55
C ASN A 7 0.61 7.22 10.78
N PRO A 8 1.89 6.78 10.80
CA PRO A 8 2.23 5.39 11.11
C PRO A 8 1.72 5.00 12.50
N ASN A 9 0.63 4.23 12.55
CA ASN A 9 0.02 3.75 13.79
C ASN A 9 0.30 2.25 14.05
N PHE A 10 1.26 1.67 13.31
CA PHE A 10 1.61 0.26 13.44
C PHE A 10 2.56 0.05 14.62
N THR A 11 2.23 -0.89 15.52
CA THR A 11 3.14 -1.30 16.61
C THR A 11 4.42 -1.96 16.08
N ALA A 12 4.34 -2.64 14.94
CA ALA A 12 5.47 -3.30 14.28
C ALA A 12 5.28 -3.29 12.75
N PRO A 13 5.58 -2.17 12.07
CA PRO A 13 5.36 -2.03 10.63
C PRO A 13 6.09 -3.10 9.82
N ASP A 14 7.37 -3.36 10.14
CA ASP A 14 8.20 -4.34 9.43
C ASP A 14 7.62 -5.76 9.47
N ALA A 15 7.09 -6.16 10.64
CA ALA A 15 6.49 -7.48 10.82
C ALA A 15 5.23 -7.65 9.98
N PHE A 16 4.39 -6.60 9.89
CA PHE A 16 3.19 -6.63 9.07
C PHE A 16 3.53 -6.65 7.58
N TYR A 17 4.49 -5.83 7.12
CA TYR A 17 4.95 -5.85 5.73
C TYR A 17 5.54 -7.21 5.34
N ALA A 18 6.37 -7.80 6.21
CA ALA A 18 6.93 -9.13 5.96
C ALA A 18 5.83 -10.19 5.83
N ALA A 19 4.80 -10.15 6.69
CA ALA A 19 3.66 -11.06 6.63
C ALA A 19 2.82 -10.86 5.35
N LEU A 20 2.61 -9.61 4.93
CA LEU A 20 1.90 -9.29 3.69
C LEU A 20 2.68 -9.81 2.48
N THR A 21 3.97 -9.51 2.36
CA THR A 21 4.82 -10.00 1.26
C THR A 21 4.87 -11.53 1.23
N ALA A 22 4.97 -12.18 2.39
CA ALA A 22 4.96 -13.65 2.46
C ALA A 22 3.63 -14.24 1.96
N ALA A 23 2.49 -13.58 2.22
CA ALA A 23 1.18 -14.02 1.73
C ALA A 23 1.07 -13.98 0.20
N HIS A 24 1.85 -13.13 -0.48
CA HIS A 24 1.81 -12.94 -1.94
C HIS A 24 2.92 -13.69 -2.70
N ARG A 25 4.00 -14.11 -2.05
CA ARG A 25 5.25 -14.56 -2.71
C ARG A 25 5.10 -15.73 -3.69
N GLU A 26 4.11 -16.59 -3.50
CA GLU A 26 3.87 -17.79 -4.32
C GLU A 26 2.52 -17.73 -5.04
N ARG A 27 1.94 -16.53 -5.19
CA ARG A 27 0.58 -16.32 -5.68
C ARG A 27 0.58 -15.59 -7.02
N SER A 28 -0.41 -15.92 -7.86
CA SER A 28 -0.67 -15.15 -9.07
C SER A 28 -1.15 -13.73 -8.71
N GLU A 29 -1.06 -12.81 -9.67
CA GLU A 29 -1.59 -11.44 -9.54
C GLU A 29 -3.08 -11.46 -9.17
N ALA A 30 -3.89 -12.21 -9.91
CA ALA A 30 -5.32 -12.36 -9.63
C ALA A 30 -5.64 -12.94 -8.25
N GLU A 31 -4.77 -13.80 -7.72
CA GLU A 31 -4.93 -14.33 -6.36
C GLU A 31 -4.51 -13.32 -5.30
N SER A 32 -3.45 -12.55 -5.58
CA SER A 32 -3.02 -11.43 -4.75
C SER A 32 -4.08 -10.34 -4.66
N GLU A 33 -4.74 -10.00 -5.76
CA GLU A 33 -5.88 -9.08 -5.79
C GLU A 33 -7.04 -9.58 -4.91
N ARG A 34 -7.38 -10.87 -4.98
CA ARG A 34 -8.43 -11.46 -4.12
C ARG A 34 -8.07 -11.39 -2.65
N ILE A 35 -6.81 -11.66 -2.30
CA ILE A 35 -6.31 -11.53 -0.93
C ILE A 35 -6.44 -10.08 -0.47
N ASN A 36 -6.01 -9.12 -1.30
CA ASN A 36 -6.10 -7.69 -0.99
C ASN A 36 -7.54 -7.23 -0.81
N ALA A 37 -8.44 -7.58 -1.73
CA ALA A 37 -9.87 -7.25 -1.61
C ALA A 37 -10.47 -7.80 -0.32
N ARG A 38 -10.15 -9.05 0.04
CA ARG A 38 -10.61 -9.66 1.28
C ARG A 38 -10.02 -8.96 2.51
N LEU A 39 -8.73 -8.62 2.48
CA LEU A 39 -8.06 -7.90 3.55
C LEU A 39 -8.68 -6.52 3.78
N ILE A 40 -8.93 -5.77 2.70
CA ILE A 40 -9.59 -4.45 2.75
C ILE A 40 -10.96 -4.57 3.42
N LEU A 41 -11.79 -5.55 3.04
CA LEU A 41 -13.11 -5.74 3.66
C LEU A 41 -13.01 -6.12 5.14
N LEU A 42 -12.04 -6.95 5.53
CA LEU A 42 -11.81 -7.30 6.94
C LEU A 42 -11.41 -6.08 7.76
N LEU A 43 -10.50 -5.25 7.24
CA LEU A 43 -10.06 -4.02 7.89
C LEU A 43 -11.20 -2.99 7.94
N ALA A 44 -12.00 -2.87 6.88
CA ALA A 44 -13.17 -2.00 6.87
C ALA A 44 -14.19 -2.40 7.93
N ASN A 45 -14.44 -3.71 8.08
CA ASN A 45 -15.30 -4.24 9.15
C ASN A 45 -14.71 -3.99 10.54
N HIS A 46 -13.39 -4.04 10.70
CA HIS A 46 -12.73 -3.76 11.98
C HIS A 46 -12.83 -2.27 12.36
N ILE A 47 -12.70 -1.37 11.38
CA ILE A 47 -12.84 0.09 11.57
C ILE A 47 -14.29 0.45 11.91
N GLY A 48 -15.26 -0.07 11.17
CA GLY A 48 -16.70 0.07 11.46
C GLY A 48 -17.30 1.48 11.31
N ASP A 49 -16.50 2.53 11.17
CA ASP A 49 -16.94 3.92 10.94
C ASP A 49 -17.03 4.24 9.45
N GLN A 50 -18.25 4.39 8.94
CA GLN A 50 -18.54 4.71 7.54
C GLN A 50 -17.82 5.98 7.07
N GLN A 51 -17.70 7.02 7.90
CA GLN A 51 -17.08 8.28 7.49
C GLN A 51 -15.56 8.16 7.38
N VAL A 52 -14.93 7.32 8.21
CA VAL A 52 -13.51 6.97 8.08
C VAL A 52 -13.26 6.20 6.78
N LEU A 53 -14.16 5.28 6.42
CA LEU A 53 -14.06 4.49 5.19
C LEU A 53 -14.25 5.33 3.92
N GLU A 54 -15.20 6.27 3.94
CA GLU A 54 -15.42 7.23 2.85
C GLU A 54 -14.19 8.13 2.65
N GLU A 55 -13.65 8.71 3.73
CA GLU A 55 -12.43 9.53 3.69
C GLU A 55 -11.24 8.72 3.15
N ALA A 56 -11.09 7.45 3.56
CA ALA A 56 -10.04 6.56 3.04
C ALA A 56 -10.19 6.29 1.54
N LEU A 57 -11.41 6.08 1.03
CA LEU A 57 -11.67 5.85 -0.39
C LEU A 57 -11.38 7.11 -1.24
N GLU A 58 -11.79 8.28 -0.75
CA GLU A 58 -11.50 9.56 -1.41
C GLU A 58 -10.00 9.78 -1.55
N ILE A 59 -9.23 9.51 -0.49
CA ILE A 59 -7.77 9.66 -0.51
C ILE A 59 -7.11 8.62 -1.43
N ALA A 60 -7.51 7.35 -1.35
CA ALA A 60 -6.93 6.28 -2.16
C ALA A 60 -7.15 6.49 -3.67
N THR A 61 -8.30 7.04 -4.05
CA THR A 61 -8.60 7.34 -5.46
C THR A 61 -7.86 8.58 -5.98
N GLN A 62 -7.55 9.54 -5.11
CA GLN A 62 -6.70 10.71 -5.44
C GLN A 62 -5.22 10.33 -5.56
N ALA A 63 -4.72 9.41 -4.72
CA ALA A 63 -3.34 8.94 -4.76
C ALA A 63 -2.98 8.13 -6.02
N SER A 64 -3.95 7.84 -6.88
CA SER A 64 -3.72 7.17 -8.17
C SER A 64 -3.14 8.11 -9.25
N GLU A 65 -2.92 9.40 -8.96
CA GLU A 65 -1.98 10.19 -9.76
C GLU A 65 -0.55 9.69 -9.46
N PRO A 66 0.14 9.07 -10.43
CA PRO A 66 1.46 8.53 -10.19
C PRO A 66 2.43 9.70 -9.95
N GLN A 67 2.72 9.99 -8.69
CA GLN A 67 3.86 10.80 -8.32
C GLN A 67 5.10 10.06 -8.80
N SER A 68 5.61 10.55 -9.93
CA SER A 68 6.82 10.11 -10.58
C SER A 68 8.00 10.35 -9.63
N SER A 69 8.52 9.31 -9.02
CA SER A 69 9.79 9.31 -8.26
C SER A 69 10.22 7.83 -8.23
N GLU A 70 11.14 7.33 -9.06
CA GLU A 70 12.47 7.85 -9.32
C GLU A 70 13.02 7.23 -10.64
N PRO A 71 13.75 7.98 -11.47
CA PRO A 71 14.55 7.40 -12.54
C PRO A 71 15.71 6.65 -11.90
N GLN A 72 15.72 5.31 -11.98
CA GLN A 72 16.91 4.53 -11.64
C GLN A 72 18.06 4.94 -12.57
N SER A 73 18.94 5.74 -11.99
CA SER A 73 20.30 6.07 -12.39
C SER A 73 20.82 5.31 -13.61
N THR A 74 20.72 5.96 -14.77
CA THR A 74 21.66 5.75 -15.85
C THR A 74 23.03 6.19 -15.32
N GLU A 75 23.86 5.26 -14.86
CA GLU A 75 25.28 5.52 -14.68
C GLU A 75 25.96 5.30 -16.04
N PRO A 76 26.42 6.35 -16.75
CA PRO A 76 27.30 6.15 -17.88
C PRO A 76 28.67 5.81 -17.29
N GLN A 77 29.10 4.55 -17.41
CA GLN A 77 30.51 4.19 -17.27
C GLN A 77 31.29 4.91 -18.38
N ALA A 78 31.64 6.16 -18.12
CA ALA A 78 32.59 6.92 -18.90
C ALA A 78 33.99 6.39 -18.59
N ARG A 79 34.63 5.87 -19.63
CA ARG A 79 36.08 5.88 -19.87
C ARG A 79 36.99 5.41 -18.74
N GLN A 80 37.46 4.17 -18.88
CA GLN A 80 38.84 3.81 -18.55
C GLN A 80 39.31 2.71 -19.52
N GLN A 81 39.50 3.09 -20.78
CA GLN A 81 40.54 2.56 -21.68
C GLN A 81 41.05 3.72 -22.53
#